data_AF-A0A7K2XXJ7-F1
#
_entry.id   AF-A0A7K2XXJ7-F1
#
_cell.length_a   1.000
_cell.length_b   1.000
_cell.length_c   1.000
_cell.angle_alpha   90.00
_cell.angle_beta   90.00
_cell.angle_gamma   90.00
#
_symmetry.space_group_name_H-M   'P 1'
#
loop_
_entity.id
_entity.type
_entity.pdbx_description
1 polymer ?
#
loop_
_entity_poly.entity_id
_entity_poly.type
_entity_poly.pdbx_seq_one_letter_code
_entity_poly.pdbx_strand_id
1 'polypeptide(L)'
;MSHTVLPHAPLPRTGPAPAPRGRIGAGFSPVPHRYHLYLRHACPHSLRIADTLTELGLAHTITATVLGTDPRAAEYTALRLAYEATGHHFDGTLTVPALVDSWSGRVVSDHAPDILDDLRFLAAHPAFRAGA
;
A
#
# COMPACT_ATOMS: atom_id res chain seq x y z
N MET A 1 46.86 -13.31 -13.38
CA MET A 1 45.41 -13.57 -13.56
C MET A 1 44.89 -14.24 -12.31
N SER A 2 43.60 -14.10 -12.03
CA SER A 2 42.82 -14.70 -10.93
C SER A 2 42.65 -13.83 -9.67
N HIS A 3 41.67 -12.92 -9.71
CA HIS A 3 41.04 -12.37 -8.51
C HIS A 3 39.88 -13.30 -8.17
N THR A 4 39.97 -14.05 -7.07
CA THR A 4 38.90 -14.92 -6.60
C THR A 4 37.80 -14.07 -6.00
N VAL A 5 36.66 -13.97 -6.70
CA VAL A 5 35.43 -13.36 -6.18
C VAL A 5 34.74 -14.40 -5.30
N LEU A 6 34.66 -14.14 -4.00
CA LEU A 6 33.84 -14.93 -3.08
C LEU A 6 32.36 -14.67 -3.40
N PRO A 7 31.51 -15.71 -3.52
CA PRO A 7 30.08 -15.51 -3.68
C PRO A 7 29.50 -14.92 -2.38
N HIS A 8 28.93 -13.72 -2.46
CA HIS A 8 28.21 -13.11 -1.36
C HIS A 8 26.88 -13.87 -1.19
N ALA A 9 26.86 -14.89 -0.35
CA ALA A 9 25.63 -15.57 0.04
C ALA A 9 24.79 -14.60 0.90
N PRO A 10 23.56 -14.26 0.51
CA PRO A 10 22.71 -13.40 1.32
C PRO A 10 22.40 -14.12 2.64
N LEU A 11 22.80 -13.53 3.76
CA LEU A 11 22.48 -14.04 5.09
C LEU A 11 20.96 -14.07 5.28
N PRO A 12 20.40 -15.10 5.94
CA PRO A 12 18.99 -15.11 6.31
C PRO A 12 18.73 -13.92 7.25
N ARG A 13 17.91 -12.97 6.80
CA ARG A 13 17.46 -11.84 7.62
C ARG A 13 16.43 -12.35 8.62
N THR A 14 16.87 -12.68 9.82
CA THR A 14 16.01 -13.08 10.96
C THR A 14 15.41 -11.86 11.69
N GLY A 15 15.17 -10.76 10.97
CA GLY A 15 14.51 -9.56 11.49
C GLY A 15 13.10 -9.44 10.90
N PRO A 16 12.18 -8.73 11.58
CA PRO A 16 10.86 -8.46 11.03
C PRO A 16 10.99 -7.87 9.63
N ALA A 17 10.15 -8.32 8.70
CA ALA A 17 10.20 -7.82 7.34
C ALA A 17 10.09 -6.28 7.37
N PRO A 18 10.92 -5.55 6.59
CA PRO A 18 10.80 -4.10 6.54
C PRO A 18 9.40 -3.73 6.09
N ALA A 19 8.79 -2.78 6.79
CA ALA A 19 7.45 -2.31 6.46
C ALA A 19 7.39 -1.84 5.00
N PRO A 20 6.28 -2.10 4.29
CA PRO A 20 6.13 -1.61 2.93
C PRO A 20 6.24 -0.08 2.89
N ARG A 21 7.20 0.41 2.12
CA ARG A 21 7.50 1.83 1.90
C ARG A 21 7.60 2.14 0.40
N GLY A 22 6.85 1.39 -0.42
CA GLY A 22 6.71 1.65 -1.84
C GLY A 22 6.04 3.01 -2.06
N ARG A 23 6.44 3.70 -3.14
CA ARG A 23 5.94 5.03 -3.49
C ARG A 23 5.37 5.03 -4.90
N ILE A 24 4.19 5.62 -5.06
CA ILE A 24 3.61 5.84 -6.39
C ILE A 24 4.48 6.85 -7.16
N GLY A 25 4.85 6.50 -8.39
CA GLY A 25 5.76 7.28 -9.23
C GLY A 25 7.24 6.88 -9.11
N ALA A 26 7.64 6.12 -8.08
CA ALA A 26 9.03 5.65 -7.89
C ALA A 26 9.20 4.12 -8.09
N GLY A 27 8.16 3.45 -8.59
CA GLY A 27 8.15 2.00 -8.81
C GLY A 27 6.75 1.44 -9.07
N PHE A 28 5.72 2.15 -8.60
CA PHE A 28 4.32 1.87 -8.89
C PHE A 28 3.76 2.94 -9.83
N SER A 29 3.24 2.56 -10.99
CA SER A 29 2.77 3.51 -12.02
C SER A 29 1.46 4.18 -11.60
N PRO A 30 1.32 5.51 -11.72
CA PRO A 30 0.10 6.22 -11.36
C PRO A 30 -1.02 5.95 -12.38
N VAL A 31 -1.76 4.85 -12.18
CA VAL A 31 -2.86 4.42 -13.05
C VAL A 31 -4.18 4.50 -12.27
N PRO A 32 -5.22 5.17 -12.80
CA PRO A 32 -6.56 5.15 -12.21
C PRO A 32 -7.11 3.73 -12.03
N HIS A 33 -7.90 3.51 -10.97
CA HIS A 33 -8.53 2.22 -10.63
C HIS A 33 -7.56 1.06 -10.33
N ARG A 34 -6.26 1.34 -10.23
CA ARG A 34 -5.24 0.36 -9.87
C ARG A 34 -5.05 0.19 -8.36
N TYR A 35 -5.35 1.22 -7.58
CA TYR A 35 -5.03 1.24 -6.16
C TYR A 35 -6.27 1.03 -5.29
N HIS A 36 -6.09 0.26 -4.21
CA HIS A 36 -7.11 -0.02 -3.21
C HIS A 36 -6.59 0.37 -1.83
N LEU A 37 -7.32 1.23 -1.12
CA LEU A 37 -7.06 1.61 0.26
C LEU A 37 -7.92 0.81 1.24
N TYR A 38 -7.28 0.20 2.23
CA TYR A 38 -7.94 -0.39 3.39
C TYR A 38 -7.80 0.54 4.59
N LEU A 39 -8.94 0.93 5.16
CA LEU A 39 -9.06 1.95 6.20
C LEU A 39 -9.81 1.39 7.40
N ARG A 40 -9.74 2.05 8.56
CA ARG A 40 -10.55 1.70 9.74
C ARG A 40 -11.10 2.95 10.41
N HIS A 41 -12.39 2.97 10.75
CA HIS A 41 -13.03 4.11 11.40
C HIS A 41 -12.40 4.53 12.74
N ALA A 42 -11.90 3.56 13.52
CA ALA A 42 -11.27 3.83 14.82
C ALA A 42 -9.83 4.39 14.71
N CYS A 43 -9.26 4.51 13.50
CA CYS A 43 -7.88 4.96 13.30
C CYS A 43 -7.85 6.41 12.77
N PRO A 44 -7.27 7.37 13.52
CA PRO A 44 -7.17 8.77 13.09
C PRO A 44 -6.44 8.95 11.75
N HIS A 45 -5.42 8.13 11.48
CA HIS A 45 -4.71 8.16 10.20
C HIS A 45 -5.58 7.70 9.02
N SER A 46 -6.43 6.70 9.24
CA SER A 46 -7.37 6.22 8.22
C SER A 46 -8.44 7.27 7.91
N LEU A 47 -8.95 7.96 8.93
CA LEU A 47 -9.90 9.06 8.74
C LEU A 47 -9.28 10.19 7.92
N ARG A 48 -8.07 10.63 8.29
CA ARG A 48 -7.35 11.67 7.54
C ARG A 48 -7.17 11.30 6.06
N ILE A 49 -6.84 10.04 5.77
CA ILE A 49 -6.70 9.56 4.39
C ILE A 49 -8.05 9.54 3.67
N ALA A 50 -9.13 9.11 4.31
CA ALA A 50 -10.48 9.14 3.73
C ALA A 50 -10.91 10.57 3.36
N ASP A 51 -10.67 11.53 4.27
CA ASP A 51 -10.96 12.94 4.05
C ASP A 51 -10.14 13.48 2.89
N THR A 52 -8.82 13.26 2.90
CA THR A 52 -7.92 13.70 1.81
C THR A 52 -8.31 13.10 0.45
N LEU A 53 -8.70 11.82 0.42
CA LEU A 53 -9.14 11.14 -0.80
C LEU A 53 -10.42 11.77 -1.38
N THR A 54 -11.32 12.24 -0.53
CA THR A 54 -12.54 12.96 -0.93
C THR A 54 -12.22 14.40 -1.35
N GLU A 55 -11.42 15.13 -0.57
CA GLU A 55 -11.00 16.51 -0.85
C GLU A 55 -10.24 16.65 -2.18
N LEU A 56 -9.41 15.66 -2.52
CA LEU A 56 -8.66 15.62 -3.78
C LEU A 56 -9.48 15.07 -4.95
N GLY A 57 -10.75 14.69 -4.73
CA GLY A 57 -11.61 14.10 -5.77
C GLY A 57 -11.15 12.71 -6.22
N LEU A 58 -10.32 12.01 -5.45
CA LEU A 58 -9.76 10.70 -5.84
C LEU A 58 -10.70 9.52 -5.53
N ALA A 59 -11.83 9.78 -4.87
CA ALA A 59 -12.81 8.75 -4.47
C ALA A 59 -13.37 7.93 -5.65
N HIS A 60 -13.44 8.50 -6.85
CA HIS A 60 -13.84 7.79 -8.05
C HIS A 60 -12.74 6.94 -8.69
N THR A 61 -11.47 7.20 -8.37
CA THR A 61 -10.30 6.62 -9.06
C THR A 61 -9.55 5.63 -8.18
N ILE A 62 -9.68 5.73 -6.86
CA ILE A 62 -9.02 4.85 -5.89
C ILE A 62 -10.13 4.21 -5.07
N THR A 63 -10.21 2.89 -5.12
CA THR A 63 -11.18 2.16 -4.31
C THR A 63 -10.78 2.24 -2.84
N ALA A 64 -11.69 2.63 -1.96
CA ALA A 64 -11.46 2.64 -0.52
C ALA A 64 -12.46 1.69 0.17
N THR A 65 -11.95 0.78 0.99
CA THR A 65 -12.76 -0.12 1.82
C THR A 65 -12.45 0.16 3.28
N VAL A 66 -13.49 0.47 4.04
CA VAL A 66 -13.37 0.59 5.49
C VAL A 66 -13.62 -0.77 6.12
N LEU A 67 -12.60 -1.30 6.80
CA LEU A 67 -12.66 -2.58 7.49
C LEU A 67 -13.67 -2.52 8.63
N GLY A 68 -14.56 -3.51 8.66
CA GLY A 68 -15.46 -3.76 9.76
C GLY A 68 -14.73 -4.24 11.02
N THR A 69 -15.51 -4.55 12.06
CA THR A 69 -15.00 -5.14 13.30
C THR A 69 -14.80 -6.65 13.20
N ASP A 70 -15.39 -7.32 12.21
CA ASP A 70 -15.27 -8.77 12.01
C ASP A 70 -13.96 -9.13 11.29
N PRO A 71 -12.99 -9.77 11.95
CA PRO A 71 -11.73 -10.18 11.33
C PRO A 71 -11.89 -11.34 10.33
N ARG A 72 -13.07 -11.98 10.23
CA ARG A 72 -13.35 -13.04 9.25
C ARG A 72 -13.96 -12.52 7.96
N ALA A 73 -14.25 -11.22 7.88
CA ALA A 73 -14.79 -10.63 6.69
C ALA A 73 -13.82 -10.73 5.50
N ALA A 74 -14.36 -10.74 4.29
CA ALA A 74 -13.58 -10.96 3.07
C ALA A 74 -12.49 -9.90 2.88
N GLU A 75 -12.73 -8.66 3.33
CA GLU A 75 -11.76 -7.57 3.29
C GLU A 75 -10.52 -7.83 4.16
N TYR A 76 -10.66 -8.49 5.31
CA TYR A 76 -9.50 -8.88 6.13
C TYR A 76 -8.69 -9.98 5.46
N THR A 77 -9.37 -10.94 4.83
CA THR A 77 -8.70 -12.01 4.08
C THR A 77 -7.93 -11.42 2.89
N ALA A 78 -8.54 -10.50 2.14
CA ALA A 78 -7.90 -9.81 1.03
C ALA A 78 -6.69 -8.98 1.47
N LEU A 79 -6.82 -8.21 2.56
CA LEU A 79 -5.72 -7.43 3.12
C LEU A 79 -4.56 -8.33 3.58
N ARG A 80 -4.88 -9.46 4.23
CA ARG A 80 -3.89 -10.44 4.67
C ARG A 80 -3.11 -11.03 3.49
N LEU A 81 -3.82 -11.48 2.45
CA LEU A 81 -3.20 -11.98 1.24
C LEU A 81 -2.29 -10.91 0.60
N ALA A 82 -2.69 -9.64 0.66
CA ALA A 82 -1.88 -8.56 0.13
C ALA A 82 -0.57 -8.35 0.90
N TYR A 83 -0.60 -8.45 2.23
CA TYR A 83 0.61 -8.40 3.05
C TYR A 83 1.52 -9.61 2.82
N GLU A 84 0.95 -10.81 2.72
CA GLU A 84 1.68 -12.04 2.43
C GLU A 84 2.35 -11.97 1.04
N ALA A 85 1.71 -11.33 0.06
CA ALA A 85 2.26 -11.13 -1.28
C ALA A 85 3.38 -10.07 -1.34
N THR A 86 3.41 -9.10 -0.42
CA THR A 86 4.46 -8.07 -0.34
C THR A 86 5.80 -8.63 0.11
N GLY A 87 5.81 -9.68 0.92
CA GLY A 87 7.05 -10.33 1.35
C GLY A 87 6.82 -11.69 2.02
N HIS A 88 7.78 -12.59 1.85
CA HIS A 88 7.74 -13.98 2.35
C HIS A 88 7.77 -14.14 3.89
N HIS A 89 7.85 -13.03 4.65
CA HIS A 89 7.93 -13.02 6.11
C HIS A 89 6.94 -12.02 6.71
N PHE A 90 5.66 -12.11 6.33
CA PHE A 90 4.62 -11.37 7.00
C PHE A 90 4.38 -11.95 8.41
N ASP A 91 4.74 -11.21 9.45
CA ASP A 91 4.61 -11.62 10.86
C ASP A 91 3.15 -11.62 11.38
N GLY A 92 2.15 -11.46 10.49
CA GLY A 92 0.73 -11.53 10.84
C GLY A 92 0.08 -10.21 11.27
N THR A 93 0.85 -9.12 11.42
CA THR A 93 0.31 -7.82 11.84
C THR A 93 -0.31 -7.06 10.67
N LEU A 94 -1.64 -7.07 10.58
CA LEU A 94 -2.36 -6.24 9.63
C LEU A 94 -2.39 -4.80 10.13
N THR A 95 -1.60 -3.92 9.52
CA THR A 95 -1.61 -2.49 9.81
C THR A 95 -2.59 -1.77 8.88
N VAL A 96 -3.28 -0.78 9.44
CA VAL A 96 -4.13 0.17 8.71
C VAL A 96 -3.74 1.59 9.12
N PRO A 97 -3.73 2.55 8.19
CA PRO A 97 -4.13 2.45 6.77
C PRO A 97 -3.16 1.63 5.92
N ALA A 98 -3.68 0.93 4.91
CA ALA A 98 -2.86 0.16 3.96
C ALA A 98 -3.26 0.46 2.52
N LEU A 99 -2.28 0.83 1.70
CA LEU A 99 -2.41 1.03 0.27
C LEU A 99 -1.96 -0.24 -0.46
N VAL A 100 -2.86 -0.82 -1.23
CA VAL A 100 -2.65 -2.07 -1.98
C VAL A 100 -2.71 -1.78 -3.48
N ASP A 101 -1.76 -2.35 -4.22
CA ASP A 101 -1.79 -2.40 -5.67
C ASP A 101 -2.64 -3.59 -6.10
N SER A 102 -3.78 -3.35 -6.76
CA SER A 102 -4.70 -4.41 -7.16
C SER A 102 -4.13 -5.30 -8.27
N TRP A 103 -3.17 -4.79 -9.05
CA TRP A 103 -2.55 -5.55 -10.14
C TRP A 103 -1.57 -6.60 -9.63
N SER A 104 -0.68 -6.21 -8.72
CA SER A 104 0.25 -7.16 -8.10
C SER A 104 -0.34 -7.88 -6.89
N GLY A 105 -1.46 -7.38 -6.35
CA GLY A 105 -2.05 -7.86 -5.11
C GLY A 105 -1.15 -7.63 -3.90
N ARG A 106 -0.29 -6.60 -3.91
CA ARG A 106 0.69 -6.33 -2.85
C ARG A 106 0.41 -5.01 -2.15
N VAL A 107 0.69 -4.95 -0.85
CA VAL A 107 0.76 -3.69 -0.10
C VAL A 107 1.92 -2.85 -0.65
N VAL A 108 1.60 -1.67 -1.17
CA VAL A 108 2.51 -0.63 -1.62
C VAL A 108 3.12 0.08 -0.41
N SER A 109 2.26 0.58 0.48
CA SER A 109 2.67 1.31 1.68
C SER A 109 1.64 1.15 2.78
N ASP A 110 2.13 1.04 4.02
CA ASP A 110 1.32 1.13 5.24
C ASP A 110 1.64 2.40 6.06
N HIS A 111 2.43 3.31 5.47
CA HIS A 111 2.82 4.55 6.12
C HIS A 111 1.85 5.68 5.76
N ALA A 112 1.05 6.14 6.72
CA ALA A 112 0.07 7.19 6.47
C ALA A 112 0.66 8.47 5.83
N PRO A 113 1.81 9.01 6.25
CA PRO A 113 2.44 10.17 5.59
C PRO A 113 2.78 9.92 4.12
N ASP A 114 3.40 8.77 3.81
CA ASP A 114 3.75 8.43 2.42
C ASP A 114 2.50 8.27 1.56
N ILE A 115 1.45 7.61 2.11
CA ILE A 115 0.18 7.45 1.42
C ILE A 115 -0.44 8.83 1.11
N LEU A 116 -0.42 9.76 2.06
CA LEU A 116 -0.96 11.11 1.84
C LEU A 116 -0.17 11.87 0.76
N ASP A 117 1.14 11.75 0.73
CA ASP A 117 1.97 12.36 -0.31
C ASP A 117 1.72 11.72 -1.68
N ASP A 118 1.55 10.41 -1.72
CA ASP A 118 1.23 9.68 -2.95
C ASP A 118 -0.17 10.06 -3.47
N LEU A 119 -1.16 10.28 -2.58
CA LEU A 119 -2.47 10.80 -2.98
C LEU A 119 -2.36 12.21 -3.58
N ARG A 120 -1.57 13.10 -2.98
CA ARG A 120 -1.33 14.44 -3.54
C ARG A 120 -0.63 14.37 -4.90
N PHE A 121 0.34 13.48 -5.03
CA PHE A 121 1.01 13.21 -6.29
C PHE A 121 0.03 12.71 -7.37
N LEU A 122 -0.85 11.76 -7.01
CA LEU A 122 -1.88 11.26 -7.91
C LEU A 122 -2.84 12.35 -8.35
N ALA A 123 -3.34 13.17 -7.44
CA ALA A 123 -4.26 14.27 -7.77
C ALA A 123 -3.63 15.29 -8.75
N ALA A 124 -2.33 15.52 -8.65
CA ALA A 124 -1.60 16.37 -9.59
C ALA A 124 -1.34 15.68 -10.95
N HIS A 125 -1.41 14.36 -11.02
CA HIS A 125 -1.08 13.58 -12.21
C HIS A 125 -2.16 13.72 -13.28
N PRO A 126 -1.81 13.99 -14.56
CA PRO A 126 -2.78 14.24 -15.62
C PRO A 126 -3.79 13.10 -15.82
N ALA A 127 -3.38 11.85 -15.60
CA ALA A 127 -4.26 10.69 -15.70
C ALA A 127 -5.43 10.69 -14.70
N PHE A 128 -5.31 11.39 -13.57
CA PHE A 128 -6.35 11.48 -12.54
C PHE A 128 -7.15 12.77 -12.64
N ARG A 129 -6.64 13.78 -13.37
CA ARG A 129 -7.34 15.04 -13.64
C ARG A 129 -8.36 14.95 -14.76
N ALA A 130 -8.19 14.00 -15.68
CA ALA A 130 -9.01 13.88 -16.89
C ALA A 130 -10.40 13.25 -16.67
N GLY A 131 -10.73 12.85 -15.44
CA GLY A 131 -11.99 12.17 -15.08
C GLY A 131 -12.91 12.94 -14.14
N ALA A 132 -12.60 14.20 -13.81
CA ALA A 132 -13.41 15.07 -12.97
C ALA A 132 -14.28 16.03 -13.79
#